data_AF-A0A3A0DH62-F1
#
_entry.id   AF-A0A3A0DH62-F1
#
_cell.length_a   1.000
_cell.length_b   1.000
_cell.length_c   1.000
_cell.angle_alpha   90.00
_cell.angle_beta   90.00
_cell.angle_gamma   90.00
#
_symmetry.space_group_name_H-M   'P 1'
#
loop_
_entity.id
_entity.type
_entity.pdbx_description
1 polymer ?
#
loop_
_entity_poly.entity_id
_entity_poly.type
_entity_poly.pdbx_seq_one_letter_code
_entity_poly.pdbx_strand_id
1 'polypeptide(L)' 'MDPWNAERLDTWAASGGPSHGERCSAHFVLAVWNPDHAWRSGKFDLMEAMRIWDTENHRAFLAWASNPWWA' A
#
# COMPACT_ATOMS: atom_id res chain seq x y z
N MET A 1 13.15 15.92 6.58
CA MET A 1 12.50 14.75 5.98
C MET A 1 12.48 14.96 4.48
N ASP A 2 12.82 13.94 3.71
CA ASP A 2 12.68 14.00 2.25
C ASP A 2 11.19 14.10 1.89
N PRO A 3 10.84 14.78 0.78
CA PRO A 3 9.47 14.81 0.30
C PRO A 3 8.98 13.40 -0.08
N TRP A 4 7.66 13.21 0.02
CA TRP A 4 6.99 12.00 -0.45
C TRP A 4 7.24 11.78 -1.96
N ASN A 5 7.52 10.54 -2.36
CA ASN A 5 7.75 10.15 -3.75
C ASN A 5 7.16 8.75 -4.00
N ALA A 6 6.00 8.71 -4.67
CA ALA A 6 5.29 7.47 -4.98
C ALA A 6 6.06 6.56 -5.95
N GLU A 7 6.74 7.11 -6.96
CA GLU A 7 7.55 6.34 -7.92
C GLU A 7 8.71 5.58 -7.23
N ARG A 8 9.28 6.18 -6.18
CA ARG A 8 10.31 5.53 -5.38
C ARG A 8 9.75 4.32 -4.62
N LEU A 9 8.55 4.44 -4.06
CA LEU A 9 7.86 3.33 -3.41
C LEU A 9 7.49 2.24 -4.42
N ASP A 10 6.94 2.60 -5.58
CA ASP A 10 6.57 1.66 -6.63
C ASP A 10 7.77 0.87 -7.16
N THR A 11 8.89 1.57 -7.42
CA THR A 11 10.14 0.95 -7.87
C THR A 11 10.67 -0.03 -6.81
N TRP A 12 10.63 0.34 -5.53
CA TRP A 12 11.04 -0.57 -4.45
C TRP A 12 10.11 -1.79 -4.34
N ALA A 13 8.79 -1.59 -4.41
CA ALA A 13 7.79 -2.65 -4.36
C ALA A 13 7.94 -3.66 -5.52
N ALA A 14 8.34 -3.19 -6.70
CA ALA A 14 8.59 -4.00 -7.89
C ALA A 14 9.97 -4.70 -7.90
N SER A 15 10.88 -4.34 -6.99
CA SER A 15 12.29 -4.81 -7.03
C SER A 15 12.49 -6.27 -6.65
N GLY A 16 11.48 -6.93 -6.07
CA GLY A 16 11.60 -8.28 -5.49
C GLY A 16 12.32 -8.31 -4.13
N GLY A 17 12.80 -7.17 -3.64
CA GLY A 17 13.34 -7.02 -2.28
C GLY A 17 12.32 -7.12 -1.14
N PRO A 18 11.11 -6.51 -1.22
CA PRO A 18 10.17 -6.55 -0.12
C PRO A 18 9.52 -7.93 0.05
N SER A 19 9.17 -8.23 1.30
CA SER A 19 8.28 -9.33 1.63
C SER A 19 6.90 -9.13 1.00
N HIS A 20 6.12 -10.21 0.97
CA HIS A 20 4.78 -10.18 0.39
C HIS A 20 3.84 -9.20 1.12
N GLY A 21 3.91 -9.12 2.46
CA GLY A 21 3.12 -8.18 3.25
C GLY A 21 3.53 -6.73 3.03
N GLU A 22 4.84 -6.46 2.96
CA GLU A 22 5.36 -5.13 2.61
C GLU A 22 4.90 -4.69 1.23
N ARG A 23 4.85 -5.61 0.26
CA ARG A 23 4.33 -5.32 -1.08
C ARG A 23 2.84 -5.02 -1.05
N CYS A 24 2.03 -5.76 -0.29
CA CYS A 24 0.61 -5.43 -0.08
C CYS A 24 0.43 -4.02 0.52
N SER A 25 1.25 -3.66 1.52
CA SER A 25 1.26 -2.31 2.12
C SER A 25 1.65 -1.22 1.14
N ALA A 26 2.65 -1.47 0.29
CA ALA A 26 3.04 -0.53 -0.76
C ALA A 26 1.90 -0.30 -1.76
N HIS A 27 1.26 -1.37 -2.22
CA HIS A 27 0.14 -1.27 -3.16
C HIS A 27 -1.02 -0.48 -2.56
N PHE A 28 -1.32 -0.69 -1.27
CA PHE A 28 -2.34 0.08 -0.57
C PHE A 28 -2.05 1.59 -0.62
N VAL A 29 -0.84 2.00 -0.22
CA VAL A 29 -0.46 3.43 -0.22
C VAL A 29 -0.52 4.02 -1.63
N LEU A 30 -0.03 3.28 -2.63
CA LEU A 30 -0.06 3.70 -4.03
C LEU A 30 -1.49 3.83 -4.58
N ALA A 31 -2.38 2.90 -4.23
CA ALA A 31 -3.79 2.95 -4.60
C ALA A 31 -4.53 4.12 -3.94
N VAL A 32 -4.20 4.47 -2.69
CA VAL A 32 -4.73 5.68 -2.03
C VAL A 32 -4.20 6.96 -2.67
N TRP A 33 -2.93 6.96 -3.09
CA TRP A 33 -2.30 8.14 -3.68
C TRP A 33 -2.82 8.45 -5.09
N ASN A 34 -2.88 7.45 -5.97
CA ASN A 34 -3.44 7.58 -7.31
C ASN A 34 -4.04 6.24 -7.79
N PRO A 35 -5.36 6.03 -7.63
CA PRO A 35 -6.01 4.76 -7.94
C PRO A 35 -6.09 4.46 -9.45
N ASP A 36 -6.04 5.49 -10.29
CA ASP A 36 -6.12 5.36 -11.75
C ASP A 36 -4.76 5.08 -12.39
N HIS A 37 -3.67 5.18 -11.62
CA HIS A 37 -2.32 4.94 -12.13
C HIS A 37 -1.99 3.44 -12.20
N ALA A 38 -1.44 3.02 -13.33
CA ALA A 38 -0.95 1.65 -13.52
C ALA A 38 0.46 1.48 -12.93
N TRP A 39 0.53 1.27 -11.62
CA TRP A 39 1.78 1.04 -10.89
C TRP A 39 2.52 -0.21 -11.35
N ARG A 40 3.86 -0.16 -11.38
CA ARG A 40 4.73 -1.26 -11.85
C ARG A 40 4.69 -2.46 -10.91
N SER A 41 4.56 -2.19 -9.61
CA SER A 41 4.47 -3.21 -8.55
C SER A 41 3.17 -4.01 -8.61
N GLY A 42 2.11 -3.43 -9.20
CA GLY A 42 0.82 -4.06 -9.42
C GLY A 42 -0.33 -3.30 -8.75
N LYS A 43 -1.48 -3.96 -8.66
CA LYS A 43 -2.68 -3.39 -8.03
C LYS A 43 -2.82 -3.82 -6.58
N PHE A 44 -3.49 -2.99 -5.79
CA PHE A 44 -3.90 -3.37 -4.44
C PHE A 44 -5.07 -4.36 -4.50
N ASP A 45 -4.93 -5.47 -3.79
CA ASP A 45 -6.00 -6.44 -3.52
C ASP A 45 -6.24 -6.49 -2.01
N LEU A 46 -7.41 -6.00 -1.57
CA LEU A 46 -7.77 -5.94 -0.16
C LEU A 46 -7.89 -7.34 0.46
N MET A 47 -8.42 -8.31 -0.26
CA MET A 47 -8.63 -9.66 0.28
C MET A 47 -7.29 -10.38 0.48
N GLU A 48 -6.36 -10.19 -0.46
CA GLU A 48 -4.99 -10.66 -0.31
C GLU A 48 -4.29 -9.97 0.86
N ALA A 49 -4.37 -8.64 0.95
CA ALA A 49 -3.76 -7.87 2.02
C ALA A 49 -4.28 -8.29 3.40
N MET A 50 -5.60 -8.45 3.56
CA MET A 50 -6.21 -8.89 4.82
C MET A 50 -5.76 -10.29 5.24
N ARG A 51 -5.44 -11.19 4.30
CA ARG A 51 -4.92 -12.52 4.60
C ARG A 51 -3.46 -12.51 5.05
N ILE A 52 -2.68 -11.54 4.59
CA ILE A 52 -1.22 -11.51 4.75
C ILE A 52 -0.78 -10.60 5.88
N TRP A 53 -1.47 -9.47 6.06
CA TRP A 53 -1.18 -8.54 7.13
C TRP A 53 -1.41 -9.15 8.50
N ASP A 54 -0.58 -8.74 9.44
CA ASP A 54 -0.74 -9.02 10.85
C ASP A 54 -1.79 -8.11 11.50
N THR A 55 -2.05 -8.36 12.78
CA THR A 55 -3.02 -7.60 13.56
C THR A 55 -2.70 -6.10 13.63
N GLU A 56 -1.43 -5.71 13.57
CA GLU A 56 -1.04 -4.30 13.65
C GLU A 56 -1.38 -3.58 12.34
N ASN A 57 -1.06 -4.17 11.20
CA ASN A 57 -1.45 -3.64 9.90
C ASN A 57 -2.97 -3.62 9.72
N HIS A 58 -3.70 -4.64 10.21
CA HIS A 58 -5.17 -4.61 10.22
C HIS A 58 -5.72 -3.43 11.02
N ARG A 59 -5.17 -3.16 12.21
CA ARG A 59 -5.58 -2.01 13.03
C ARG A 59 -5.30 -0.68 12.34
N ALA A 60 -4.12 -0.54 11.72
CA ALA A 60 -3.76 0.67 10.99
C ALA A 60 -4.70 0.91 9.80
N PHE A 61 -5.00 -0.14 9.03
CA PHE A 61 -5.95 -0.08 7.92
C PHE A 61 -7.35 0.31 8.39
N LEU A 62 -7.88 -0.33 9.43
CA LEU A 62 -9.22 -0.03 9.95
C LEU A 62 -9.32 1.38 10.52
N ALA A 63 -8.28 1.85 11.23
CA ALA A 63 -8.23 3.22 11.73
C ALA A 63 -8.31 4.24 10.58
N TRP A 64 -7.52 4.04 9.53
CA TRP A 64 -7.59 4.87 8.33
C TRP A 64 -8.95 4.77 7.63
N ALA A 65 -9.47 3.55 7.42
CA ALA A 65 -10.72 3.31 6.70
C ALA A 65 -11.94 3.90 7.42
N SER A 66 -11.90 4.02 8.74
CA SER A 66 -12.96 4.62 9.54
C SER A 66 -13.04 6.15 9.44
N ASN A 67 -11.95 6.80 9.00
CA ASN A 67 -11.88 8.25 8.86
C ASN A 67 -10.82 8.63 7.80
N PRO A 68 -11.08 8.37 6.51
CA PRO A 68 -10.12 8.67 5.48
C PRO A 68 -10.11 10.17 5.22
N TRP A 69 -8.92 10.75 5.14
CA TRP A 69 -8.66 12.17 4.89
C TRP A 69 -9.35 12.82 3.67
N TRP A 70 -9.91 12.05 2.74
CA TRP A 70 -10.60 12.52 1.54
C TRP A 70 -12.14 12.39 1.60
N ALA A 71 -12.69 11.70 2.60
CA ALA A 71 -14.14 11.58 2.80
C ALA A 71 -14.70 12.78 3.58
#